data_AF-A0A9P0PAR9-F1
#
_entry.id   AF-A0A9P0PAR9-F1
#
_cell.length_a   1.000
_cell.length_b   1.000
_cell.length_c   1.000
_cell.angle_alpha   90.00
_cell.angle_beta   90.00
_cell.angle_gamma   90.00
#
_symmetry.space_group_name_H-M   'P 1'
#
loop_
_entity.id
_entity.type
_entity.pdbx_description
1 polymer ?
#
loop_
_entity_poly.entity_id
_entity_poly.type
_entity_poly.pdbx_seq_one_letter_code
_entity_poly.pdbx_strand_id
1 'polypeptide(L)'
;MYLLEFFLFQLQKYLVSSEKNNHNIIRKHTKKLKTLGDISFPLKIKNWHNLLNKDVSDLETIFDYNEVDIDHLKAESVNWGISIADIKPIESDVHMFLTRSGETFMATISEVLSSQERYGFCVLFDSKISVETTSVDVRIGDLDVTNLRIQILKSVADNLIQKFTSKCSSVQNQNKIMISQSPLRKPHTFLLCGPVIDHNGVKSTMISGKLFGKRMNDMRMMAQHKYGVQIKANSPWEVYFEKLGKACVTIELLSNKPQKPMKITENNSQTANKGISDLP
;
A
#
# COMPACT_ATOMS: atom_id res chain seq x y z
N MET A 1 -15.41 -4.81 -8.50
CA MET A 1 -15.03 -3.38 -8.59
C MET A 1 -15.39 -2.75 -7.27
N TYR A 2 -14.47 -2.05 -6.59
CA TYR A 2 -14.70 -1.58 -5.23
C TYR A 2 -15.87 -0.58 -5.17
N LEU A 3 -16.63 -0.61 -4.08
CA LEU A 3 -17.83 0.21 -3.84
C LEU A 3 -17.60 1.71 -4.15
N LEU A 4 -16.46 2.25 -3.68
CA LEU A 4 -16.09 3.64 -3.93
C LEU A 4 -15.70 3.90 -5.40
N GLU A 5 -15.03 2.97 -6.08
CA GLU A 5 -14.71 3.15 -7.51
C GLU A 5 -15.97 3.13 -8.37
N PHE A 6 -16.95 2.29 -8.01
CA PHE A 6 -18.26 2.29 -8.66
C PHE A 6 -19.02 3.58 -8.42
N PHE A 7 -19.01 4.08 -7.18
CA PHE A 7 -19.57 5.41 -6.88
C PHE A 7 -18.91 6.51 -7.71
N LEU A 8 -17.57 6.54 -7.81
CA LEU A 8 -16.85 7.56 -8.57
C LEU A 8 -17.17 7.49 -10.05
N PHE A 9 -17.32 6.28 -10.59
CA PHE A 9 -17.76 6.07 -11.97
C PHE A 9 -19.19 6.57 -12.18
N GLN A 10 -20.14 6.25 -11.28
CA GLN A 10 -21.52 6.75 -11.34
C GLN A 10 -21.59 8.28 -11.28
N LEU A 11 -20.87 8.88 -10.33
CA LEU A 11 -20.78 10.34 -10.19
C LEU A 11 -20.24 10.98 -11.46
N GLN A 12 -19.15 10.46 -12.02
CA GLN A 12 -18.58 11.00 -13.25
C GLN A 12 -19.54 10.84 -14.44
N LYS A 13 -20.16 9.66 -14.59
CA LYS A 13 -21.16 9.40 -15.64
C LYS A 13 -22.34 10.36 -15.51
N TYR A 14 -22.79 10.63 -14.29
CA TYR A 14 -23.88 11.55 -14.03
C TYR A 14 -23.53 13.01 -14.36
N LEU A 15 -22.31 13.45 -14.03
CA LEU A 15 -21.87 14.83 -14.27
C LEU A 15 -21.55 15.13 -15.74
N VAL A 16 -20.96 14.19 -16.49
CA VAL A 16 -20.47 14.45 -17.87
C VAL A 16 -21.00 13.51 -18.94
N SER A 17 -21.88 12.57 -18.61
CA SER A 17 -22.45 11.59 -19.56
C SER A 17 -21.39 10.79 -20.33
N SER A 18 -20.21 10.64 -19.73
CA SER A 18 -19.05 9.99 -20.36
C SER A 18 -18.73 8.68 -19.67
N GLU A 19 -18.52 7.64 -20.47
CA GLU A 19 -18.05 6.33 -19.99
C GLU A 19 -16.52 6.25 -19.89
N LYS A 20 -15.80 7.29 -20.35
CA LYS A 20 -14.35 7.36 -20.21
C LYS A 20 -13.98 7.53 -18.74
N ASN A 21 -13.26 6.58 -18.18
CA ASN A 21 -12.89 6.66 -16.78
C ASN A 21 -11.68 7.59 -16.56
N ASN A 22 -11.86 8.70 -15.83
CA ASN A 22 -10.77 9.57 -15.42
C ASN A 22 -10.94 10.00 -13.96
N HIS A 23 -10.73 9.05 -13.06
CA HIS A 23 -10.78 9.25 -11.61
C HIS A 23 -9.83 10.34 -11.08
N ASN A 24 -8.88 10.86 -11.87
CA ASN A 24 -7.93 11.86 -11.39
C ASN A 24 -8.56 13.24 -11.16
N ILE A 25 -9.68 13.54 -11.82
CA ILE A 25 -10.38 14.82 -11.61
C ILE A 25 -11.18 14.85 -10.31
N ILE A 26 -11.63 13.68 -9.84
CA ILE A 26 -12.34 13.53 -8.57
C ILE A 26 -11.33 13.11 -7.49
N ARG A 27 -10.98 14.04 -6.61
CA ARG A 27 -10.01 13.83 -5.55
C ARG A 27 -10.64 13.06 -4.38
N LYS A 28 -9.96 12.02 -3.91
CA LYS A 28 -10.30 11.29 -2.68
C LYS A 28 -9.55 11.89 -1.49
N HIS A 29 -10.25 12.20 -0.41
CA HIS A 29 -9.65 12.76 0.80
C HIS A 29 -9.29 11.66 1.80
N THR A 30 -8.14 11.79 2.44
CA THR A 30 -7.69 10.91 3.54
C THR A 30 -7.49 11.67 4.84
N LYS A 31 -7.65 13.00 4.81
CA LYS A 31 -7.43 13.91 5.94
C LYS A 31 -8.50 15.00 5.91
N LYS A 32 -8.73 15.64 7.05
CA LYS A 32 -9.72 16.74 7.21
C LYS A 32 -11.13 16.36 6.72
N LEU A 33 -11.53 15.10 6.88
CA LEU A 33 -12.81 14.58 6.38
C LEU A 33 -14.03 15.30 6.96
N LYS A 34 -13.91 15.86 8.16
CA LYS A 34 -14.98 16.67 8.78
C LYS A 34 -15.24 17.98 8.04
N THR A 35 -14.21 18.57 7.42
CA THR A 35 -14.32 19.88 6.76
C THR A 35 -14.39 19.77 5.25
N LEU A 36 -13.69 18.78 4.66
CA LEU A 36 -13.58 18.62 3.20
C LEU A 36 -14.40 17.45 2.65
N GLY A 37 -15.10 16.70 3.49
CA GLY A 37 -15.81 15.49 3.08
C GLY A 37 -14.88 14.35 2.65
N ASP A 38 -15.45 13.36 1.99
CA ASP A 38 -14.77 12.15 1.52
C ASP A 38 -14.11 12.35 0.17
N ILE A 39 -14.74 13.14 -0.70
CA ILE A 39 -14.25 13.44 -2.05
C ILE A 39 -14.49 14.90 -2.43
N SER A 40 -13.77 15.38 -3.43
CA SER A 40 -14.05 16.66 -4.09
C SER A 40 -13.79 16.62 -5.58
N PHE A 41 -14.37 17.57 -6.30
CA PHE A 41 -14.03 17.81 -7.71
C PHE A 41 -14.15 19.30 -8.05
N PRO A 42 -13.45 19.77 -9.09
CA PRO A 42 -13.53 21.16 -9.50
C PRO A 42 -14.92 21.54 -10.00
N LEU A 43 -15.45 22.67 -9.56
CA LEU A 43 -16.74 23.20 -10.01
C LEU A 43 -16.66 23.75 -11.45
N LYS A 44 -15.56 24.43 -11.79
CA LYS A 44 -15.40 25.11 -13.09
C LYS A 44 -15.31 24.12 -14.25
N ILE A 45 -16.14 24.32 -15.28
CA ILE A 45 -16.24 23.38 -16.40
C ILE A 45 -14.94 23.22 -17.20
N LYS A 46 -14.11 24.28 -17.26
CA LYS A 46 -12.81 24.24 -17.95
C LYS A 46 -11.88 23.12 -17.44
N ASN A 47 -12.02 22.71 -16.18
CA ASN A 47 -11.21 21.64 -15.60
C ASN A 47 -11.61 20.25 -16.13
N TRP A 48 -12.80 20.15 -16.73
CA TRP A 48 -13.39 18.91 -17.24
C TRP A 48 -13.23 18.73 -18.75
N HIS A 49 -12.68 19.70 -19.49
CA HIS A 49 -12.66 19.73 -20.98
C HIS A 49 -12.31 18.40 -21.67
N ASN A 50 -11.36 17.62 -21.12
CA ASN A 50 -10.94 16.32 -21.69
C ASN A 50 -12.02 15.21 -21.63
N LEU A 51 -13.09 15.44 -20.86
CA LEU A 51 -14.18 14.49 -20.63
C LEU A 51 -15.49 14.92 -21.27
N LEU A 52 -15.55 16.14 -21.82
CA LEU A 52 -16.75 16.74 -22.40
C LEU A 52 -16.79 16.43 -23.89
N ASN A 53 -18.00 16.16 -24.40
CA ASN A 53 -18.23 15.79 -25.80
C ASN A 53 -19.02 16.86 -26.57
N LYS A 54 -19.38 17.96 -25.92
CA LYS A 54 -20.14 19.08 -26.48
C LYS A 54 -19.34 20.36 -26.38
N ASP A 55 -19.72 21.36 -27.17
CA ASP A 55 -19.24 22.73 -26.97
C ASP A 55 -19.71 23.24 -25.61
N VAL A 56 -18.81 23.88 -24.88
CA VAL A 56 -19.01 24.35 -23.49
C VAL A 56 -18.69 25.83 -23.32
N SER A 57 -18.60 26.56 -24.44
CA SER A 57 -18.23 27.98 -24.47
C SER A 57 -19.14 28.86 -23.61
N ASP A 58 -20.42 28.48 -23.45
CA ASP A 58 -21.43 29.24 -22.71
C ASP A 58 -21.69 28.71 -21.29
N LEU A 59 -20.94 27.70 -20.83
CA LEU A 59 -21.15 27.04 -19.54
C LEU A 59 -20.10 27.50 -18.52
N GLU A 60 -20.51 27.75 -17.27
CA GLU A 60 -19.59 28.20 -16.22
C GLU A 60 -19.12 27.02 -15.35
N THR A 61 -20.06 26.16 -14.98
CA THR A 61 -19.88 25.07 -14.03
C THR A 61 -20.16 23.71 -14.64
N ILE A 62 -19.65 22.66 -14.00
CA ILE A 62 -19.94 21.28 -14.41
C ILE A 62 -21.41 20.89 -14.25
N PHE A 63 -22.12 21.58 -13.35
CA PHE A 63 -23.56 21.39 -13.14
C PHE A 63 -24.39 21.88 -14.33
N ASP A 64 -23.95 22.95 -14.99
CA ASP A 64 -24.62 23.49 -16.18
C ASP A 64 -24.56 22.53 -17.37
N TYR A 65 -23.56 21.66 -17.44
CA TYR A 65 -23.32 20.78 -18.60
C TYR A 65 -24.43 19.75 -18.84
N ASN A 66 -24.98 19.20 -17.77
CA ASN A 66 -26.07 18.22 -17.81
C ASN A 66 -27.36 18.78 -17.17
N GLU A 67 -27.41 20.09 -16.92
CA GLU A 67 -28.53 20.76 -16.23
C GLU A 67 -28.87 20.09 -14.88
N VAL A 68 -27.81 19.70 -14.16
CA VAL A 68 -27.91 19.01 -12.87
C VAL A 68 -27.68 20.03 -11.76
N ASP A 69 -28.56 20.08 -10.76
CA ASP A 69 -28.26 20.78 -9.52
C ASP A 69 -27.82 19.82 -8.40
N ILE A 70 -27.41 20.43 -7.28
CA ILE A 70 -26.91 19.71 -6.10
C ILE A 70 -27.98 18.80 -5.48
N ASP A 71 -29.25 19.23 -5.49
CA ASP A 71 -30.34 18.50 -4.86
C ASP A 71 -30.73 17.27 -5.69
N HIS A 72 -30.78 17.42 -7.02
CA HIS A 72 -30.97 16.31 -7.95
C HIS A 72 -29.85 15.27 -7.83
N LEU A 73 -28.59 15.72 -7.74
CA LEU A 73 -27.45 14.83 -7.55
C LEU A 73 -27.56 14.06 -6.23
N LYS A 74 -27.96 14.72 -5.15
CA LYS A 74 -28.18 14.07 -3.86
C LYS A 74 -29.33 13.06 -3.93
N ALA A 75 -30.44 13.41 -4.55
CA ALA A 75 -31.59 12.55 -4.74
C ALA A 75 -31.23 11.30 -5.57
N GLU A 76 -30.53 11.48 -6.68
CA GLU A 76 -30.09 10.39 -7.55
C GLU A 76 -29.14 9.43 -6.82
N SER A 77 -28.26 9.96 -5.96
CA SER A 77 -27.28 9.15 -5.22
C SER A 77 -27.89 8.11 -4.27
N VAL A 78 -29.17 8.23 -3.91
CA VAL A 78 -29.89 7.23 -3.10
C VAL A 78 -29.97 5.88 -3.84
N ASN A 79 -29.96 5.90 -5.17
CA ASN A 79 -29.99 4.70 -6.00
C ASN A 79 -28.61 4.07 -6.22
N TRP A 80 -27.54 4.68 -5.68
CA TRP A 80 -26.17 4.22 -5.86
C TRP A 80 -25.72 3.31 -4.73
N GLY A 81 -24.60 2.61 -4.92
CA GLY A 81 -24.03 1.76 -3.87
C GLY A 81 -23.57 2.54 -2.62
N ILE A 82 -23.36 3.85 -2.77
CA ILE A 82 -23.09 4.79 -1.68
C ILE A 82 -23.90 6.05 -1.95
N SER A 83 -24.70 6.50 -0.99
CA SER A 83 -25.45 7.75 -1.11
C SER A 83 -24.65 8.96 -0.61
N ILE A 84 -25.05 10.15 -1.05
CA ILE A 84 -24.44 11.41 -0.64
C ILE A 84 -25.24 11.97 0.55
N ALA A 85 -24.57 12.16 1.69
CA ALA A 85 -25.17 12.75 2.87
C ALA A 85 -25.23 14.28 2.79
N ASP A 86 -24.19 14.91 2.25
CA ASP A 86 -24.06 16.36 2.14
C ASP A 86 -23.14 16.78 1.00
N ILE A 87 -23.37 17.97 0.44
CA ILE A 87 -22.58 18.57 -0.64
C ILE A 87 -22.30 20.03 -0.27
N LYS A 88 -21.03 20.43 -0.31
CA LYS A 88 -20.59 21.79 0.01
C LYS A 88 -19.72 22.37 -1.09
N PRO A 89 -20.15 23.42 -1.79
CA PRO A 89 -19.25 24.23 -2.60
C PRO A 89 -18.30 24.98 -1.67
N ILE A 90 -17.00 24.75 -1.81
CA ILE A 90 -15.96 25.44 -1.05
C ILE A 90 -14.93 25.96 -2.05
N GLU A 91 -14.77 27.28 -2.10
CA GLU A 91 -13.88 27.95 -3.06
C GLU A 91 -14.23 27.57 -4.51
N SER A 92 -13.34 26.85 -5.20
CA SER A 92 -13.51 26.41 -6.59
C SER A 92 -13.96 24.96 -6.75
N ASP A 93 -14.15 24.25 -5.64
CA ASP A 93 -14.38 22.81 -5.62
C ASP A 93 -15.73 22.48 -4.95
N VAL A 94 -16.32 21.37 -5.40
CA VAL A 94 -17.50 20.77 -4.77
C VAL A 94 -17.01 19.64 -3.87
N HIS A 95 -17.27 19.74 -2.58
CA HIS A 95 -16.93 18.73 -1.58
C HIS A 95 -18.14 17.87 -1.26
N MET A 96 -17.98 16.55 -1.24
CA MET A 96 -19.07 15.62 -0.95
C MET A 96 -18.77 14.80 0.29
N PHE A 97 -19.79 14.67 1.10
CA PHE A 97 -19.82 13.85 2.31
C PHE A 97 -20.69 12.64 2.00
N LEU A 98 -20.07 11.48 1.99
CA LEU A 98 -20.77 10.23 1.70
C LEU A 98 -21.47 9.73 2.96
N THR A 99 -22.61 9.10 2.77
CA THR A 99 -23.35 8.45 3.84
C THR A 99 -22.51 7.28 4.36
N ARG A 100 -22.02 7.41 5.60
CA ARG A 100 -21.31 6.34 6.31
C ARG A 100 -22.26 5.52 7.19
N SER A 101 -23.49 5.31 6.72
CA SER A 101 -24.50 4.57 7.46
C SER A 101 -24.03 3.13 7.71
N GLY A 102 -24.72 2.44 8.63
CA GLY A 102 -24.48 1.03 8.89
C GLY A 102 -24.53 0.19 7.61
N GLU A 103 -25.36 0.55 6.63
CA GLU A 103 -25.48 -0.18 5.36
C GLU A 103 -24.20 -0.15 4.53
N THR A 104 -23.58 1.03 4.32
CA THR A 104 -22.31 1.14 3.58
C THR A 104 -21.18 0.39 4.28
N PHE A 105 -21.13 0.47 5.61
CA PHE A 105 -20.18 -0.29 6.41
C PHE A 105 -20.41 -1.80 6.28
N MET A 106 -21.65 -2.26 6.45
CA MET A 106 -22.04 -3.66 6.33
C MET A 106 -21.83 -4.22 4.93
N ALA A 107 -22.07 -3.44 3.87
CA ALA A 107 -21.77 -3.81 2.50
C ALA A 107 -20.27 -4.00 2.29
N THR A 108 -19.45 -3.07 2.83
CA THR A 108 -17.98 -3.17 2.76
C THR A 108 -17.46 -4.39 3.53
N ILE A 109 -17.94 -4.62 4.75
CA ILE A 109 -17.53 -5.78 5.55
C ILE A 109 -17.98 -7.08 4.88
N SER A 110 -19.22 -7.14 4.37
CA SER A 110 -19.73 -8.27 3.62
C SER A 110 -18.85 -8.58 2.41
N GLU A 111 -18.45 -7.55 1.65
CA GLU A 111 -17.55 -7.71 0.49
C GLU A 111 -16.16 -8.21 0.90
N VAL A 112 -15.59 -7.70 2.00
CA VAL A 112 -14.31 -8.18 2.53
C VAL A 112 -14.39 -9.65 2.90
N LEU A 113 -15.44 -10.05 3.63
CA LEU A 113 -15.64 -11.42 4.09
C LEU A 113 -15.97 -12.38 2.94
N SER A 114 -16.77 -11.96 1.96
CA SER A 114 -17.13 -12.76 0.79
C SER A 114 -15.96 -12.93 -0.20
N SER A 115 -15.13 -11.89 -0.33
CA SER A 115 -13.96 -11.90 -1.22
C SER A 115 -12.79 -12.74 -0.70
N GLN A 116 -12.79 -13.10 0.59
CA GLN A 116 -11.73 -13.89 1.24
C GLN A 116 -10.34 -13.34 0.90
N GLU A 117 -9.43 -14.18 0.40
CA GLU A 117 -8.06 -13.81 0.02
C GLU A 117 -7.98 -12.86 -1.17
N ARG A 118 -9.08 -12.60 -1.90
CA ARG A 118 -9.08 -11.75 -3.11
C ARG A 118 -9.39 -10.29 -2.82
N TYR A 119 -9.82 -9.95 -1.61
CA TYR A 119 -10.04 -8.55 -1.27
C TYR A 119 -8.75 -7.74 -1.43
N GLY A 120 -8.82 -6.58 -2.07
CA GLY A 120 -7.64 -5.75 -2.37
C GLY A 120 -6.91 -6.13 -3.67
N PHE A 121 -7.27 -7.23 -4.34
CA PHE A 121 -6.67 -7.56 -5.64
C PHE A 121 -7.21 -6.63 -6.72
N CYS A 122 -6.32 -6.14 -7.56
CA CYS A 122 -6.66 -5.27 -8.67
C CYS A 122 -5.59 -5.47 -9.74
N VAL A 123 -5.93 -5.95 -10.93
CA VAL A 123 -4.95 -6.06 -12.00
C VAL A 123 -4.66 -4.64 -12.50
N LEU A 124 -3.47 -4.14 -12.19
CA LEU A 124 -2.98 -2.83 -12.65
C LEU A 124 -2.06 -2.96 -13.87
N PHE A 125 -1.46 -4.13 -14.05
CA PHE A 125 -0.51 -4.38 -15.12
C PHE A 125 -1.00 -5.53 -16.00
N ASP A 126 -1.11 -5.27 -17.30
CA ASP A 126 -1.48 -6.26 -18.31
C ASP A 126 -0.37 -7.29 -18.56
N SER A 127 0.85 -7.03 -18.08
CA SER A 127 1.99 -7.93 -18.16
C SER A 127 2.29 -8.59 -16.81
N LYS A 128 2.75 -9.84 -16.86
CA LYS A 128 3.40 -10.48 -15.71
C LYS A 128 4.74 -9.79 -15.40
N ILE A 129 4.90 -9.39 -14.15
CA ILE A 129 6.16 -8.84 -13.63
C ILE A 129 6.77 -9.88 -12.69
N SER A 130 8.05 -10.22 -12.87
CA SER A 130 8.78 -11.10 -11.95
C SER A 130 9.80 -10.33 -11.12
N VAL A 131 10.04 -10.81 -9.89
CA VAL A 131 11.05 -10.25 -8.99
C VAL A 131 12.19 -11.25 -8.82
N GLU A 132 13.39 -10.83 -9.21
CA GLU A 132 14.63 -11.60 -9.14
C GLU A 132 15.63 -10.91 -8.21
N THR A 133 16.66 -11.63 -7.76
CA THR A 133 17.70 -11.06 -6.90
C THR A 133 19.08 -11.57 -7.27
N THR A 134 20.10 -10.80 -6.88
CA THR A 134 21.50 -11.26 -6.94
C THR A 134 21.98 -11.93 -5.64
N SER A 135 21.07 -12.20 -4.68
CA SER A 135 21.45 -12.88 -3.43
C SER A 135 21.86 -14.32 -3.72
N VAL A 136 22.79 -14.82 -2.91
CA VAL A 136 23.23 -16.22 -2.96
C VAL A 136 22.06 -17.14 -2.57
N ASP A 137 21.96 -18.29 -3.24
CA ASP A 137 21.01 -19.34 -2.93
C ASP A 137 21.54 -20.23 -1.79
N VAL A 138 21.31 -19.78 -0.56
CA VAL A 138 21.69 -20.48 0.68
C VAL A 138 20.47 -20.49 1.60
N ARG A 139 20.43 -21.44 2.54
CA ARG A 139 19.38 -21.49 3.58
C ARG A 139 19.25 -20.13 4.25
N ILE A 140 18.01 -19.67 4.45
CA ILE A 140 17.72 -18.34 4.99
C ILE A 140 18.47 -18.08 6.29
N GLY A 141 18.61 -19.10 7.16
CA GLY A 141 19.29 -19.02 8.46
C GLY A 141 20.82 -18.85 8.39
N ASP A 142 21.43 -19.04 7.23
CA ASP A 142 22.88 -18.97 7.00
C ASP A 142 23.28 -17.71 6.20
N LEU A 143 22.31 -16.91 5.76
CA LEU A 143 22.58 -15.66 5.06
C LEU A 143 23.12 -14.60 6.02
N ASP A 144 24.04 -13.76 5.55
CA ASP A 144 24.29 -12.49 6.24
C ASP A 144 23.01 -11.63 6.22
N VAL A 145 22.88 -10.74 7.20
CA VAL A 145 21.71 -9.88 7.36
C VAL A 145 21.42 -8.95 6.17
N THR A 146 22.41 -8.62 5.34
CA THR A 146 22.17 -7.85 4.10
C THR A 146 21.54 -8.71 3.02
N ASN A 147 22.02 -9.94 2.82
CA ASN A 147 21.41 -10.91 1.91
C ASN A 147 20.02 -11.34 2.41
N LEU A 148 19.83 -11.48 3.72
CA LEU A 148 18.50 -11.68 4.31
C LEU A 148 17.54 -10.54 3.93
N ARG A 149 17.98 -9.28 4.06
CA ARG A 149 17.16 -8.11 3.67
C ARG A 149 16.74 -8.17 2.20
N ILE A 150 17.63 -8.58 1.30
CA ILE A 150 17.30 -8.78 -0.13
C ILE A 150 16.23 -9.84 -0.31
N GLN A 151 16.36 -11.00 0.34
CA GLN A 151 15.39 -12.08 0.22
C GLN A 151 14.02 -11.68 0.77
N ILE A 152 13.99 -10.94 1.88
CA ILE A 152 12.75 -10.40 2.44
C ILE A 152 12.12 -9.39 1.48
N LEU A 153 12.91 -8.45 0.93
CA LEU A 153 12.43 -7.49 -0.06
C LEU A 153 11.87 -8.19 -1.31
N LYS A 154 12.55 -9.22 -1.80
CA LYS A 154 12.08 -10.06 -2.91
C LYS A 154 10.73 -10.68 -2.57
N SER A 155 10.62 -11.36 -1.44
CA SER A 155 9.39 -12.03 -1.04
C SER A 155 8.23 -11.05 -0.90
N VAL A 156 8.45 -9.90 -0.27
CA VAL A 156 7.40 -8.87 -0.11
C VAL A 156 7.02 -8.24 -1.45
N ALA A 157 8.00 -7.89 -2.29
CA ALA A 157 7.74 -7.33 -3.61
C ALA A 157 7.01 -8.33 -4.51
N ASP A 158 7.42 -9.59 -4.52
CA ASP A 158 6.79 -10.66 -5.30
C ASP A 158 5.34 -10.89 -4.84
N ASN A 159 5.12 -11.00 -3.52
CA ASN A 159 3.79 -11.13 -2.94
C ASN A 159 2.87 -9.96 -3.30
N LEU A 160 3.39 -8.73 -3.32
CA LEU A 160 2.64 -7.53 -3.66
C LEU A 160 2.33 -7.50 -5.17
N ILE A 161 3.37 -7.63 -6.00
CA ILE A 161 3.27 -7.53 -7.47
C ILE A 161 2.33 -8.59 -8.03
N GLN A 162 2.37 -9.82 -7.52
CA GLN A 162 1.48 -10.89 -7.96
C GLN A 162 -0.01 -10.57 -7.76
N LYS A 163 -0.36 -9.64 -6.85
CA LYS A 163 -1.75 -9.16 -6.67
C LYS A 163 -2.18 -8.16 -7.74
N PHE A 164 -1.22 -7.55 -8.44
CA PHE A 164 -1.43 -6.46 -9.39
C PHE A 164 -1.11 -6.80 -10.84
N THR A 165 -0.57 -7.98 -11.13
CA THR A 165 -0.22 -8.41 -12.50
C THR A 165 -1.19 -9.44 -13.06
N SER A 166 -1.40 -9.43 -14.37
CA SER A 166 -2.14 -10.47 -15.08
C SER A 166 -1.47 -11.86 -14.93
N LYS A 167 -2.29 -12.92 -14.85
CA LYS A 167 -1.81 -14.31 -14.93
C LYS A 167 -1.59 -14.78 -16.37
N CYS A 168 -2.28 -14.14 -17.32
CA CYS A 168 -2.17 -14.39 -18.75
C CYS A 168 -1.09 -13.49 -19.36
N SER A 169 0.15 -13.97 -19.40
CA SER A 169 1.16 -13.38 -20.26
C SER A 169 1.68 -14.46 -21.20
N SER A 170 1.56 -14.24 -22.51
CA SER A 170 2.38 -14.95 -23.50
C SER A 170 3.86 -14.77 -23.12
N VAL A 171 4.65 -15.81 -23.31
CA VAL A 171 6.00 -16.00 -22.75
C VAL A 171 7.00 -14.88 -23.13
N GLN A 172 6.67 -14.01 -24.08
CA GLN A 172 7.63 -13.14 -24.75
C GLN A 172 7.87 -11.76 -24.10
N ASN A 173 7.01 -11.25 -23.20
CA ASN A 173 7.20 -9.93 -22.57
C ASN A 173 7.05 -9.99 -21.04
N GLN A 174 7.97 -10.67 -20.35
CA GLN A 174 8.03 -10.63 -18.89
C GLN A 174 8.89 -9.45 -18.44
N ASN A 175 8.25 -8.46 -17.82
CA ASN A 175 8.95 -7.37 -17.15
C ASN A 175 9.65 -7.93 -15.91
N LYS A 176 10.93 -7.59 -15.73
CA LYS A 176 11.73 -8.09 -14.60
C LYS A 176 12.19 -6.95 -13.72
N ILE A 177 12.00 -7.11 -12.41
CA ILE A 177 12.57 -6.23 -11.38
C ILE A 177 13.68 -6.99 -10.67
N MET A 178 14.89 -6.44 -10.67
CA MET A 178 16.04 -7.07 -10.01
C MET A 178 16.41 -6.35 -8.72
N ILE A 179 16.55 -7.09 -7.61
CA ILE A 179 17.01 -6.54 -6.33
C ILE A 179 18.47 -6.94 -6.11
N SER A 180 19.36 -5.97 -5.92
CA SER A 180 20.80 -6.20 -5.84
C SER A 180 21.48 -5.37 -4.74
N GLN A 181 22.65 -5.83 -4.28
CA GLN A 181 23.50 -5.05 -3.35
C GLN A 181 24.31 -3.97 -4.07
N SER A 182 24.51 -4.11 -5.38
CA SER A 182 25.34 -3.24 -6.20
C SER A 182 24.59 -2.78 -7.44
N PRO A 183 24.90 -1.59 -7.98
CA PRO A 183 24.36 -1.14 -9.26
C PRO A 183 24.61 -2.17 -10.36
N LEU A 184 23.60 -2.40 -11.21
CA LEU A 184 23.71 -3.31 -12.34
C LEU A 184 23.95 -2.51 -13.62
N ARG A 185 24.82 -3.02 -14.51
CA ARG A 185 25.19 -2.35 -15.77
C ARG A 185 24.16 -2.51 -16.91
N LYS A 186 23.13 -3.35 -16.73
CA LYS A 186 22.15 -3.74 -17.76
C LYS A 186 20.84 -2.93 -17.65
N PRO A 187 20.04 -2.82 -18.73
CA PRO A 187 18.82 -2.01 -18.76
C PRO A 187 17.63 -2.62 -17.99
N HIS A 188 17.88 -3.46 -16.98
CA HIS A 188 16.80 -3.98 -16.14
C HIS A 188 16.40 -2.91 -15.12
N THR A 189 15.10 -2.75 -14.89
CA THR A 189 14.60 -2.01 -13.73
C THR A 189 15.14 -2.68 -12.47
N PHE A 190 16.02 -2.01 -11.74
CA PHE A 190 16.64 -2.58 -10.54
C PHE A 190 16.37 -1.74 -9.30
N LEU A 191 16.26 -2.43 -8.16
CA LEU A 191 16.18 -1.85 -6.84
C LEU A 191 17.50 -2.14 -6.12
N LEU A 192 18.28 -1.08 -5.89
CA LEU A 192 19.46 -1.20 -5.03
C LEU A 192 19.02 -1.38 -3.58
N CYS A 193 19.49 -2.44 -2.94
CA CYS A 193 19.28 -2.71 -1.52
C CYS A 193 20.49 -2.17 -0.73
N GLY A 194 20.24 -1.20 0.14
CA GLY A 194 21.26 -0.65 1.02
C GLY A 194 21.78 -1.71 2.02
N PRO A 195 23.06 -1.67 2.37
CA PRO A 195 23.66 -2.67 3.25
C PRO A 195 23.07 -2.57 4.66
N VAL A 196 23.07 -3.71 5.34
CA VAL A 196 22.85 -3.74 6.78
C VAL A 196 24.20 -3.51 7.46
N ILE A 197 24.29 -2.47 8.27
CA ILE A 197 25.51 -2.05 8.97
C ILE A 197 25.42 -2.37 10.47
N ASP A 198 26.58 -2.59 11.07
CA ASP A 198 26.74 -2.88 12.49
C ASP A 198 26.82 -1.60 13.34
N HIS A 199 27.19 -1.76 14.62
CA HIS A 199 27.34 -0.64 15.54
C HIS A 199 28.46 0.33 15.14
N ASN A 200 29.49 -0.17 14.44
CA ASN A 200 30.65 0.58 13.94
C ASN A 200 30.38 1.26 12.59
N GLY A 201 29.22 1.04 12.00
CA GLY A 201 28.86 1.61 10.69
C GLY A 201 29.43 0.83 9.50
N VAL A 202 29.98 -0.36 9.73
CA VAL A 202 30.53 -1.24 8.69
C VAL A 202 29.49 -2.30 8.32
N LYS A 203 29.57 -2.88 7.11
CA LYS A 203 28.65 -3.96 6.69
C LYS A 203 28.67 -5.09 7.72
N SER A 204 27.50 -5.41 8.26
CA SER A 204 27.34 -6.47 9.25
C SER A 204 27.56 -7.84 8.63
N THR A 205 28.38 -8.65 9.29
CA THR A 205 28.60 -10.08 8.98
C THR A 205 27.71 -10.98 9.82
N MET A 206 26.77 -10.43 10.58
CA MET A 206 25.84 -11.20 11.38
C MET A 206 25.04 -12.15 10.48
N ILE A 207 24.98 -13.41 10.89
CA ILE A 207 24.14 -14.42 10.27
C ILE A 207 22.68 -14.26 10.74
N SER A 208 21.75 -14.38 9.82
CA SER A 208 20.31 -14.26 10.02
C SER A 208 19.75 -15.16 11.12
N GLY A 209 20.20 -16.42 11.23
CA GLY A 209 19.77 -17.34 12.28
C GLY A 209 20.04 -16.81 13.68
N LYS A 210 21.19 -16.14 13.86
CA LYS A 210 21.54 -15.46 15.12
C LYS A 210 20.60 -14.29 15.40
N LEU A 211 20.27 -13.50 14.37
CA LEU A 211 19.35 -12.38 14.50
C LEU A 211 17.93 -12.84 14.86
N PHE A 212 17.41 -13.88 14.19
CA PHE A 212 16.11 -14.47 14.52
C PHE A 212 16.05 -14.98 15.94
N GLY A 213 17.08 -15.74 16.37
CA GLY A 213 17.17 -16.25 17.74
C GLY A 213 17.19 -15.13 18.78
N LYS A 214 17.94 -14.05 18.52
CA LYS A 214 17.95 -12.87 19.39
C LYS A 214 16.56 -12.26 19.52
N ARG A 215 15.87 -11.96 18.41
CA ARG A 215 14.52 -11.36 18.45
C ARG A 215 13.46 -12.29 19.03
N MET A 216 13.56 -13.59 18.80
CA MET A 216 12.73 -14.59 19.47
C MET A 216 12.89 -14.53 20.98
N ASN A 217 14.13 -14.48 21.48
CA ASN A 217 14.42 -14.38 22.90
C ASN A 217 13.96 -13.04 23.50
N ASP A 218 14.15 -11.92 22.80
CA ASP A 218 13.65 -10.61 23.23
C ASP A 218 12.13 -10.63 23.44
N MET A 219 11.38 -11.19 22.48
CA MET A 219 9.92 -11.31 22.57
C MET A 219 9.49 -12.25 23.69
N ARG A 220 10.22 -13.36 23.88
CA ARG A 220 9.98 -14.33 24.96
C ARG A 220 10.16 -13.68 26.34
N MET A 221 11.29 -13.00 26.55
CA MET A 221 11.58 -12.31 27.81
C MET A 221 10.55 -11.21 28.06
N MET A 222 10.18 -10.43 27.05
CA MET A 222 9.14 -9.41 27.18
C MET A 222 7.81 -10.03 27.62
N ALA A 223 7.41 -11.17 27.04
CA ALA A 223 6.17 -11.84 27.42
C ALA A 223 6.19 -12.37 28.87
N GLN A 224 7.31 -12.94 29.29
CA GLN A 224 7.49 -13.44 30.66
C GLN A 224 7.47 -12.29 31.68
N HIS A 225 8.26 -11.24 31.46
CA HIS A 225 8.42 -10.16 32.42
C HIS A 225 7.25 -9.17 32.45
N LYS A 226 6.68 -8.82 31.29
CA LYS A 226 5.63 -7.80 31.20
C LYS A 226 4.22 -8.37 31.35
N TYR A 227 4.01 -9.61 30.90
CA TYR A 227 2.67 -10.22 30.86
C TYR A 227 2.58 -11.51 31.69
N GLY A 228 3.64 -11.90 32.41
CA GLY A 228 3.61 -13.05 33.32
C GLY A 228 3.46 -14.40 32.62
N VAL A 229 3.70 -14.49 31.31
CA VAL A 229 3.47 -15.72 30.53
C VAL A 229 4.51 -16.78 30.93
N GLN A 230 4.06 -17.94 31.40
CA GLN A 230 4.96 -19.07 31.71
C GLN A 230 5.22 -19.93 30.48
N ILE A 231 6.46 -19.92 29.98
CA ILE A 231 6.84 -20.59 28.73
C ILE A 231 7.75 -21.78 29.04
N LYS A 232 7.19 -22.99 28.93
CA LYS A 232 7.91 -24.26 29.04
C LYS A 232 8.63 -24.62 27.73
N ALA A 233 9.75 -25.33 27.81
CA ALA A 233 10.44 -25.87 26.63
C ALA A 233 9.55 -26.87 25.87
N ASN A 234 9.69 -26.96 24.54
CA ASN A 234 8.90 -27.85 23.67
C ASN A 234 7.38 -27.60 23.72
N SER A 235 6.98 -26.36 23.99
CA SER A 235 5.56 -25.97 23.99
C SER A 235 5.18 -25.28 22.67
N PRO A 236 3.89 -25.19 22.32
CA PRO A 236 3.42 -24.43 21.15
C PRO A 236 3.90 -22.97 21.16
N TRP A 237 4.22 -22.42 22.33
CA TRP A 237 4.83 -21.11 22.49
C TRP A 237 6.18 -20.99 21.78
N GLU A 238 6.98 -22.04 21.72
CA GLU A 238 8.30 -22.00 21.08
C GLU A 238 8.17 -21.68 19.59
N VAL A 239 7.29 -22.40 18.88
CA VAL A 239 6.95 -22.14 17.48
C VAL A 239 6.34 -20.76 17.30
N TYR A 240 5.51 -20.31 18.25
CA TYR A 240 4.91 -18.98 18.22
C TYR A 240 5.97 -17.87 18.34
N PHE A 241 6.90 -17.96 19.29
CA PHE A 241 7.97 -16.98 19.48
C PHE A 241 9.00 -17.02 18.34
N GLU A 242 9.23 -18.18 17.73
CA GLU A 242 10.05 -18.28 16.52
C GLU A 242 9.43 -17.48 15.37
N LYS A 243 8.11 -17.62 15.15
CA LYS A 243 7.36 -16.83 14.15
C LYS A 243 7.39 -15.34 14.47
N LEU A 244 7.22 -14.96 15.75
CA LEU A 244 7.33 -13.57 16.18
C LEU A 244 8.73 -13.00 15.96
N GLY A 245 9.78 -13.77 16.26
CA GLY A 245 11.17 -13.37 16.01
C GLY A 245 11.42 -13.10 14.54
N LYS A 246 10.97 -14.01 13.66
CA LYS A 246 11.03 -13.83 12.20
C LYS A 246 10.24 -12.60 11.74
N ALA A 247 9.03 -12.39 12.24
CA ALA A 247 8.21 -11.23 11.91
C ALA A 247 8.87 -9.91 12.36
N CYS A 248 9.46 -9.89 13.56
CA CYS A 248 10.17 -8.74 14.10
C CYS A 248 11.36 -8.37 13.21
N VAL A 249 12.17 -9.35 12.81
CA VAL A 249 13.31 -9.13 11.89
C VAL A 249 12.83 -8.62 10.53
N THR A 250 11.74 -9.16 9.99
CA THR A 250 11.15 -8.66 8.73
C THR A 250 10.74 -7.20 8.82
N ILE A 251 10.05 -6.81 9.89
CA ILE A 251 9.64 -5.41 10.11
C ILE A 251 10.88 -4.52 10.30
N GLU A 252 11.83 -4.97 11.13
CA GLU A 252 13.09 -4.27 11.37
C GLU A 252 13.81 -4.00 10.06
N LEU A 253 14.02 -5.02 9.22
CA LEU A 253 14.75 -4.94 7.94
C LEU A 253 14.05 -4.14 6.83
N LEU A 254 12.74 -3.94 6.94
CA LEU A 254 11.92 -3.19 5.99
C LEU A 254 11.52 -1.78 6.48
N SER A 255 11.85 -1.43 7.72
CA SER A 255 11.51 -0.13 8.33
C SER A 255 12.11 1.07 7.58
N ASN A 256 13.31 0.90 7.02
CA ASN A 256 13.97 1.90 6.18
C ASN A 256 13.73 1.64 4.70
N LYS A 257 13.70 2.72 3.91
CA LYS A 257 13.67 2.66 2.45
C LYS A 257 14.68 1.62 1.93
N PRO A 258 14.32 0.74 0.97
CA PRO A 258 15.18 -0.34 0.52
C PRO A 258 16.59 0.10 0.14
N GLN A 259 16.72 1.26 -0.52
CA GLN A 259 17.98 1.84 -0.98
C GLN A 259 18.86 2.44 0.12
N LYS A 260 18.33 2.68 1.32
CA LYS A 260 19.11 3.26 2.42
C LYS A 260 19.79 2.17 3.24
N PRO A 261 21.04 2.38 3.71
CA PRO A 261 21.64 1.51 4.70
C PRO A 261 20.78 1.40 5.96
N MET A 262 20.90 0.29 6.68
CA MET A 262 20.18 0.06 7.92
C MET A 262 21.12 -0.39 9.01
N LYS A 263 21.08 0.28 10.15
CA LYS A 263 21.82 -0.14 11.34
C LYS A 263 21.00 -1.14 12.15
N ILE A 264 21.56 -2.32 12.41
CA ILE A 264 20.97 -3.25 13.39
C ILE A 264 21.73 -3.11 14.69
N THR A 265 20.98 -2.91 15.77
CA THR A 265 21.54 -2.96 17.12
C THR A 265 21.43 -4.36 17.68
N GLU A 266 22.60 -4.96 17.88
CA GLU A 266 22.76 -6.34 18.32
C GLU A 266 22.11 -6.66 19.68
N ASN A 267 21.98 -5.65 20.56
CA ASN A 267 21.59 -5.83 21.96
C ASN A 267 20.44 -4.89 22.38
N ASN A 268 19.83 -4.14 21.46
CA ASN A 268 18.79 -3.19 21.83
C ASN A 268 17.74 -3.03 20.74
N SER A 269 16.51 -3.45 20.99
CA SER A 269 15.40 -3.37 20.02
C SER A 269 14.82 -1.96 19.91
N GLN A 270 15.20 -1.04 20.81
CA GLN A 270 14.66 0.32 20.89
C GLN A 270 15.23 1.30 19.86
N THR A 271 16.33 0.96 19.18
CA THR A 271 17.09 1.89 18.31
C THR A 271 16.96 1.62 16.82
N ALA A 272 16.33 0.51 16.41
CA ALA A 272 16.17 0.13 14.99
C ALA A 272 15.49 1.20 14.11
N ASN A 273 14.70 2.10 14.72
CA ASN A 273 13.93 3.14 14.01
C ASN A 273 14.62 4.51 13.91
N LYS A 274 15.83 4.66 14.45
CA LYS A 274 16.59 5.90 14.25
C LYS A 274 17.50 5.66 13.05
N GLY A 275 17.12 6.20 11.89
CA GLY A 275 18.02 6.30 10.74
C GLY A 275 19.37 6.88 11.19
N ILE A 276 20.42 6.64 10.39
CA ILE A 276 21.73 7.25 10.65
C ILE A 276 21.49 8.76 10.77
N SER A 277 21.57 9.29 11.99
CA SER A 277 21.65 10.73 12.22
C SER A 277 22.98 11.15 11.64
N ASP A 278 22.96 12.13 10.74
CA ASP A 278 24.13 12.67 10.08
C ASP A 278 25.27 12.82 11.10
N LEU A 279 26.39 12.15 10.81
CA LEU A 279 27.61 12.28 11.59
C LEU A 279 28.06 13.76 11.53
N PRO A 280 28.59 14.32 12.62
CA PRO A 280 29.22 15.64 12.61
C PRO A 280 30.41 15.70 11.64
#